data_AF-A0A7K2B2C3-F1
#
_entry.id   AF-A0A7K2B2C3-F1
#
_cell.length_a   1.000
_cell.length_b   1.000
_cell.length_c   1.000
_cell.angle_alpha   90.00
_cell.angle_beta   90.00
_cell.angle_gamma   90.00
#
_symmetry.space_group_name_H-M   'P 1'
#
loop_
_entity.id
_entity.type
_entity.pdbx_description
1 polymer ?
#
loop_
_entity_poly.entity_id
_entity_poly.type
_entity_poly.pdbx_seq_one_letter_code
_entity_poly.pdbx_strand_id
1 'polypeptide(L)'
;MERIAGYEPADAIPMLPPTLRGGPRKALRTVWDLVWMTMWPYGFVYAGLAALVWNVFTPAMERMERFAVGWIAEIYLRNVVLLLVSAGGLHLWLYVRRAQGKDYKYDYRWPRKRSRRFLWRSQTRDNMFWALTSGAFFWTAYEALLLWAYANDHIARVDWGDGPGWVVYLLAMTVVPFFLVTAWFYVTHRLLHTRPLYRWAHYLHHKNVNTGPWSGLSMHPVEHLLYFSTVLFFMVIPVSPFVVILTNLFTAMDPARGHCGFDRFEIGYGRTMPAGTYYHDLHHKYFECNYGLQVIPIDAWMGTWHDGSPEAHERMRARLEATRR
;
A
#
# COMPACT_ATOMS: atom_id res chain seq x y z
N MET A 1 -10.04 -19.02 -13.08
CA MET A 1 -10.47 -19.79 -11.91
C MET A 1 -11.62 -19.01 -11.32
N GLU A 2 -12.83 -19.55 -11.35
CA GLU A 2 -14.02 -18.89 -10.79
C GLU A 2 -13.81 -18.62 -9.29
N ARG A 3 -14.11 -17.40 -8.83
CA ARG A 3 -14.19 -17.08 -7.40
C ARG A 3 -15.45 -17.70 -6.81
N ILE A 4 -15.40 -18.13 -5.55
CA ILE A 4 -16.64 -18.38 -4.81
C ILE A 4 -17.00 -17.03 -4.20
N ALA A 5 -18.18 -16.52 -4.53
CA ALA A 5 -18.69 -15.25 -4.01
C ALA A 5 -18.55 -15.24 -2.48
N GLY A 6 -17.85 -14.24 -1.97
CA GLY A 6 -17.75 -13.96 -0.54
C GLY A 6 -18.59 -12.74 -0.18
N TYR A 7 -18.09 -11.96 0.76
CA TYR A 7 -18.63 -10.65 1.08
C TYR A 7 -18.55 -9.73 -0.15
N GLU A 8 -19.68 -9.14 -0.51
CA GLU A 8 -19.79 -8.02 -1.44
C GLU A 8 -20.62 -6.94 -0.73
N PRO A 9 -20.22 -5.66 -0.76
CA PRO A 9 -21.03 -4.57 -0.22
C PRO A 9 -22.41 -4.55 -0.88
N ALA A 10 -23.45 -4.22 -0.09
CA ALA A 10 -24.82 -4.13 -0.61
C ALA A 10 -24.98 -3.01 -1.65
N ASP A 11 -24.27 -1.89 -1.43
CA ASP A 11 -24.30 -0.72 -2.29
C ASP A 11 -23.03 -0.64 -3.16
N ALA A 12 -23.17 0.01 -4.31
CA ALA A 12 -22.04 0.35 -5.17
C ALA A 12 -21.01 1.18 -4.41
N ILE A 13 -19.72 0.93 -4.66
CA ILE A 13 -18.63 1.67 -4.02
C ILE A 13 -18.77 3.16 -4.35
N PRO A 14 -18.90 4.04 -3.34
CA PRO A 14 -19.04 5.46 -3.59
C PRO A 14 -17.73 6.03 -4.15
N MET A 15 -17.85 6.89 -5.15
CA MET A 15 -16.73 7.67 -5.65
C MET A 15 -16.40 8.79 -4.66
N LEU A 16 -15.15 8.81 -4.17
CA LEU A 16 -14.65 9.82 -3.24
C LEU A 16 -13.77 10.85 -3.97
N PRO A 17 -13.72 12.11 -3.51
CA PRO A 17 -14.66 12.76 -2.60
C PRO A 17 -15.92 13.26 -3.36
N PRO A 18 -17.13 13.14 -2.79
CA PRO A 18 -18.38 13.54 -3.45
C PRO A 18 -18.48 15.04 -3.78
N THR A 19 -17.61 15.89 -3.23
CA THR A 19 -17.81 17.35 -3.20
C THR A 19 -16.54 18.15 -3.50
N LEU A 20 -16.15 18.25 -4.77
CA LEU A 20 -15.37 19.40 -5.25
C LEU A 20 -16.24 20.52 -5.82
N ARG A 21 -17.56 20.32 -5.89
CA ARG A 21 -18.53 21.32 -6.39
C ARG A 21 -19.37 21.88 -5.24
N GLY A 22 -19.07 23.12 -4.83
CA GLY A 22 -20.00 23.95 -4.06
C GLY A 22 -19.38 24.89 -3.01
N GLY A 23 -18.35 25.63 -3.42
CA GLY A 23 -17.80 26.75 -2.65
C GLY A 23 -16.80 26.36 -1.55
N PRO A 24 -16.15 27.35 -0.92
CA PRO A 24 -14.99 27.16 -0.04
C PRO A 24 -15.29 26.29 1.20
N ARG A 25 -16.50 26.37 1.77
CA ARG A 25 -16.88 25.54 2.93
C ARG A 25 -16.95 24.05 2.58
N LYS A 26 -17.47 23.68 1.40
CA LYS A 26 -17.50 22.29 0.95
C LYS A 26 -16.10 21.79 0.58
N ALA A 27 -15.26 22.66 0.02
CA ALA A 27 -13.86 22.32 -0.25
C ALA A 27 -13.09 22.03 1.05
N LEU A 28 -13.24 22.86 2.09
CA LEU A 28 -12.62 22.61 3.40
C LEU A 28 -13.11 21.31 4.04
N ARG A 29 -14.41 21.02 3.95
CA ARG A 29 -14.96 19.75 4.45
C ARG A 29 -14.38 18.55 3.70
N THR A 30 -14.26 18.65 2.38
CA THR A 30 -13.63 17.60 1.56
C THR A 30 -12.17 17.38 1.95
N VAL A 31 -11.39 18.45 2.17
CA VAL A 31 -10.01 18.33 2.65
C VAL A 31 -9.98 17.67 4.02
N TRP A 32 -10.85 18.09 4.94
CA TRP A 32 -10.97 17.49 6.26
C TRP A 32 -11.30 16.00 6.20
N ASP A 33 -12.29 15.62 5.39
CA ASP A 33 -12.70 14.22 5.21
C ASP A 33 -11.55 13.39 4.61
N LEU A 34 -10.83 13.92 3.61
CA LEU A 34 -9.66 13.25 3.05
C LEU A 34 -8.54 13.07 4.07
N VAL A 35 -8.23 14.10 4.86
CA VAL A 35 -7.26 14.00 5.96
C VAL A 35 -7.70 12.95 6.96
N TRP A 36 -8.97 12.99 7.38
CA TRP A 36 -9.51 12.04 8.35
C TRP A 36 -9.49 10.60 7.84
N MET A 37 -9.88 10.36 6.59
CA MET A 37 -9.85 9.05 5.95
C MET A 37 -8.43 8.51 5.77
N THR A 38 -7.45 9.41 5.59
CA THR A 38 -6.04 9.03 5.47
C THR A 38 -5.44 8.73 6.84
N MET A 39 -5.78 9.54 7.85
CA MET A 39 -5.15 9.52 9.17
C MET A 39 -5.78 8.51 10.12
N TRP A 40 -7.09 8.35 10.09
CA TRP A 40 -7.81 7.54 11.05
C TRP A 40 -8.14 6.14 10.52
N PRO A 41 -7.85 5.07 11.29
CA PRO A 41 -6.97 5.01 12.46
C PRO A 41 -5.49 4.81 12.09
N TYR A 42 -5.21 4.38 10.86
CA TYR A 42 -3.92 3.79 10.51
C TYR A 42 -2.79 4.81 10.31
N GLY A 43 -3.09 6.01 9.80
CA GLY A 43 -2.07 7.06 9.65
C GLY A 43 -1.42 7.45 10.99
N PHE A 44 -2.21 7.53 12.07
CA PHE A 44 -1.66 7.75 13.42
C PHE A 44 -0.78 6.58 13.89
N VAL A 45 -1.16 5.34 13.59
CA VAL A 45 -0.34 4.16 13.91
C VAL A 45 0.99 4.21 13.17
N TYR A 46 0.99 4.56 11.87
CA TYR A 46 2.23 4.69 11.10
C TYR A 46 3.08 5.87 11.55
N ALA A 47 2.48 7.01 11.93
CA ALA A 47 3.21 8.14 12.48
C ALA A 47 3.90 7.80 13.81
N GLY A 48 3.19 7.12 14.73
CA GLY A 48 3.78 6.63 15.98
C GLY A 48 4.87 5.60 15.76
N LEU A 49 4.67 4.67 14.81
CA LEU A 49 5.69 3.69 14.44
C LEU A 49 6.91 4.34 13.77
N ALA A 50 6.71 5.34 12.92
CA ALA A 50 7.79 6.11 12.31
C ALA A 50 8.61 6.85 13.37
N ALA A 51 7.96 7.40 14.40
CA ALA A 51 8.65 8.03 15.52
C ALA A 51 9.49 7.02 16.30
N LEU A 52 8.95 5.83 16.57
CA LEU A 52 9.70 4.75 17.19
C LEU A 52 10.90 4.33 16.34
N VAL A 53 10.68 4.09 15.04
CA VAL A 53 11.74 3.67 14.11
C VAL A 53 12.83 4.74 14.02
N TRP A 54 12.47 6.00 13.80
CA TRP A 54 13.41 7.11 13.70
C TRP A 54 14.28 7.28 14.94
N ASN A 55 13.68 7.23 16.14
CA ASN A 55 14.41 7.52 17.37
C ASN A 55 15.17 6.32 17.95
N VAL A 56 14.80 5.08 17.60
CA VAL A 56 15.34 3.87 18.24
C VAL A 56 16.02 2.92 17.26
N PHE A 57 15.49 2.79 16.04
CA PHE A 57 15.90 1.76 15.07
C PHE A 57 16.49 2.33 13.77
N THR A 58 16.78 3.63 13.74
CA THR A 58 17.53 4.26 12.67
C THR A 58 18.97 4.44 13.14
N PRO A 59 19.97 3.97 12.38
CA PRO A 59 21.38 4.20 12.70
C PRO A 59 21.70 5.70 12.81
N ALA A 60 22.69 6.05 13.62
CA ALA A 60 23.16 7.43 13.73
C ALA A 60 23.66 7.95 12.36
N MET A 61 23.41 9.23 12.06
CA MET A 61 23.71 9.83 10.75
C MET A 61 25.19 9.69 10.38
N GLU A 62 26.08 9.83 11.35
CA GLU A 62 27.53 9.72 11.20
C GLU A 62 27.94 8.33 10.69
N ARG A 63 27.21 7.27 11.09
CA ARG A 63 27.46 5.89 10.62
C ARG A 63 27.03 5.71 9.16
N MET A 64 26.10 6.53 8.69
CA MET A 64 25.49 6.43 7.37
C MET A 64 26.20 7.29 6.32
N GLU A 65 27.24 8.06 6.68
CA GLU A 65 28.07 8.82 5.73
C GLU A 65 28.75 7.91 4.69
N ARG A 66 29.10 6.68 5.09
CA ARG A 66 29.71 5.67 4.22
C ARG A 66 28.85 4.42 4.20
N PHE A 67 28.59 3.88 3.00
CA PHE A 67 27.92 2.60 2.88
C PHE A 67 28.72 1.51 3.59
N ALA A 68 28.07 0.85 4.56
CA ALA A 68 28.64 -0.27 5.27
C ALA A 68 27.56 -1.32 5.50
N VAL A 69 27.93 -2.59 5.32
CA VAL A 69 27.01 -3.72 5.46
C VAL A 69 26.34 -3.75 6.84
N GLY A 70 27.03 -3.33 7.90
CA GLY A 70 26.52 -3.36 9.26
C GLY A 70 25.21 -2.56 9.44
N TRP A 71 25.24 -1.25 9.20
CA TRP A 71 24.06 -0.41 9.41
C TRP A 71 22.95 -0.68 8.38
N ILE A 72 23.29 -1.08 7.15
CA ILE A 72 22.31 -1.48 6.14
C ILE A 72 21.61 -2.78 6.58
N ALA A 73 22.35 -3.74 7.15
CA ALA A 73 21.78 -4.98 7.68
C ALA A 73 20.88 -4.72 8.89
N GLU A 74 21.20 -3.75 9.75
CA GLU A 74 20.32 -3.32 10.85
C GLU A 74 18.95 -2.86 10.31
N ILE A 75 18.95 -1.99 9.28
CA ILE A 75 17.72 -1.53 8.61
C ILE A 75 16.97 -2.70 7.95
N TYR A 76 17.68 -3.60 7.26
CA TYR A 76 17.08 -4.77 6.62
C TYR A 76 16.39 -5.68 7.64
N LEU A 77 17.08 -6.03 8.73
CA LEU A 77 16.54 -6.88 9.79
C LEU A 77 15.32 -6.22 10.45
N ARG A 78 15.39 -4.92 10.75
CA ARG A 78 14.25 -4.15 11.25
C ARG A 78 13.05 -4.25 10.30
N ASN A 79 13.26 -4.03 9.00
CA ASN A 79 12.20 -4.10 7.99
C ASN A 79 11.58 -5.50 7.88
N VAL A 80 12.41 -6.55 7.90
CA VAL A 80 11.94 -7.94 7.94
C VAL A 80 11.10 -8.21 9.20
N VAL A 81 11.53 -7.76 10.37
CA VAL A 81 10.78 -7.90 11.62
C VAL A 81 9.43 -7.18 11.53
N LEU A 82 9.41 -5.96 10.99
CA LEU A 82 8.16 -5.20 10.82
C LEU A 82 7.18 -5.91 9.87
N LEU A 83 7.66 -6.52 8.79
CA LEU A 83 6.83 -7.34 7.89
C LEU A 83 6.30 -8.61 8.57
N LEU A 84 7.13 -9.29 9.38
CA LEU A 84 6.72 -10.46 10.15
C LEU A 84 5.66 -10.10 11.19
N VAL A 85 5.79 -8.97 11.87
CA VAL A 85 4.79 -8.50 12.85
C VAL A 85 3.49 -8.11 12.17
N SER A 86 3.55 -7.33 11.10
CA SER A 86 2.37 -6.84 10.38
C SER A 86 1.68 -7.93 9.56
N ALA A 87 2.26 -8.33 8.44
CA ALA A 87 1.69 -9.33 7.54
C ALA A 87 1.61 -10.70 8.21
N GLY A 88 2.63 -11.09 8.97
CA GLY A 88 2.62 -12.36 9.71
C GLY A 88 1.61 -12.38 10.85
N GLY A 89 1.49 -11.28 11.61
CA GLY A 89 0.46 -11.14 12.65
C GLY A 89 -0.97 -11.22 12.09
N LEU A 90 -1.25 -10.46 11.03
CA LEU A 90 -2.54 -10.53 10.33
C LEU A 90 -2.81 -11.92 9.76
N HIS A 91 -1.79 -12.59 9.19
CA HIS A 91 -1.93 -13.94 8.67
C HIS A 91 -2.23 -14.95 9.79
N LEU A 92 -1.51 -14.87 10.90
CA LEU A 92 -1.74 -15.72 12.07
C LEU A 92 -3.16 -15.54 12.62
N TRP A 93 -3.63 -14.29 12.70
CA TRP A 93 -4.95 -13.98 13.22
C TRP A 93 -6.09 -14.41 12.27
N LEU A 94 -6.05 -14.00 11.00
CA LEU A 94 -7.15 -14.18 10.04
C LEU A 94 -7.15 -15.54 9.34
N TYR A 95 -5.97 -16.14 9.10
CA TYR A 95 -5.85 -17.34 8.27
C TYR A 95 -5.50 -18.60 9.05
N VAL A 96 -4.70 -18.47 10.11
CA VAL A 96 -4.32 -19.62 10.97
C VAL A 96 -5.34 -19.81 12.08
N ARG A 97 -5.56 -18.79 12.91
CA ARG A 97 -6.56 -18.82 14.00
C ARG A 97 -7.99 -18.66 13.49
N ARG A 98 -8.17 -17.99 12.35
CA ARG A 98 -9.49 -17.68 11.75
C ARG A 98 -10.42 -17.01 12.74
N ALA A 99 -9.91 -16.02 13.46
CA ALA A 99 -10.58 -15.44 14.61
C ALA A 99 -11.97 -14.86 14.32
N GLN A 100 -12.20 -14.34 13.10
CA GLN A 100 -13.50 -13.84 12.62
C GLN A 100 -14.13 -14.75 11.55
N GLY A 101 -13.75 -16.03 11.52
CA GLY A 101 -14.29 -16.99 10.55
C GLY A 101 -14.17 -16.51 9.10
N LYS A 102 -15.31 -16.41 8.40
CA LYS A 102 -15.41 -15.90 7.03
C LYS A 102 -16.11 -14.56 6.94
N ASP A 103 -16.43 -13.95 8.09
CA ASP A 103 -17.16 -12.71 8.13
C ASP A 103 -16.34 -11.62 7.44
N TYR A 104 -16.98 -10.94 6.50
CA TYR A 104 -16.39 -9.92 5.63
C TYR A 104 -15.31 -10.41 4.66
N LYS A 105 -15.10 -11.72 4.49
CA LYS A 105 -14.11 -12.26 3.55
C LYS A 105 -14.60 -12.17 2.11
N TYR A 106 -13.82 -11.55 1.21
CA TYR A 106 -14.22 -11.34 -0.20
C TYR A 106 -14.31 -12.62 -1.05
N ASP A 107 -13.58 -13.69 -0.68
CA ASP A 107 -13.67 -15.01 -1.32
C ASP A 107 -13.73 -16.05 -0.21
N TYR A 108 -14.83 -16.80 -0.10
CA TYR A 108 -15.02 -17.75 1.00
C TYR A 108 -14.08 -18.95 1.00
N ARG A 109 -13.26 -19.11 -0.05
CA ARG A 109 -12.20 -20.11 -0.04
C ARG A 109 -11.02 -19.63 0.77
N TRP A 110 -10.42 -20.57 1.48
CA TRP A 110 -9.12 -20.37 2.09
C TRP A 110 -8.00 -20.55 1.04
N PRO A 111 -6.83 -19.90 1.23
CA PRO A 111 -5.69 -20.09 0.36
C PRO A 111 -5.34 -21.57 0.19
N ARG A 112 -5.05 -21.97 -1.05
CA ARG A 112 -4.81 -23.38 -1.36
C ARG A 112 -3.51 -23.84 -0.71
N LYS A 113 -3.57 -24.94 0.05
CA LYS A 113 -2.38 -25.58 0.64
C LYS A 113 -1.41 -26.15 -0.42
N ARG A 114 -1.91 -26.55 -1.59
CA ARG A 114 -1.12 -27.07 -2.73
C ARG A 114 -1.63 -26.52 -4.06
N SER A 115 -0.81 -25.76 -4.78
CA SER A 115 -1.11 -25.23 -6.11
C SER A 115 0.17 -25.09 -6.94
N ARG A 116 0.19 -25.61 -8.16
CA ARG A 116 1.35 -25.51 -9.08
C ARG A 116 1.67 -24.07 -9.53
N ARG A 117 0.79 -23.10 -9.26
CA ARG A 117 0.95 -21.69 -9.62
C ARG A 117 2.03 -20.97 -8.80
N PHE A 118 2.21 -21.38 -7.55
CA PHE A 118 3.07 -20.71 -6.57
C PHE A 118 4.36 -21.49 -6.35
N LEU A 119 5.45 -20.79 -6.01
CA LEU A 119 6.69 -21.43 -5.58
C LEU A 119 6.43 -22.35 -4.38
N TRP A 120 7.16 -23.48 -4.31
CA TRP A 120 6.96 -24.54 -3.32
C TRP A 120 5.52 -25.06 -3.19
N ARG A 121 4.71 -24.84 -4.22
CA ARG A 121 3.29 -25.17 -4.28
C ARG A 121 2.45 -24.52 -3.17
N SER A 122 2.91 -23.46 -2.52
CA SER A 122 2.24 -22.83 -1.38
C SER A 122 2.18 -21.32 -1.57
N GLN A 123 0.96 -20.78 -1.66
CA GLN A 123 0.74 -19.34 -1.81
C GLN A 123 1.38 -18.55 -0.66
N THR A 124 1.20 -18.98 0.59
CA THR A 124 1.80 -18.31 1.74
C THR A 124 3.32 -18.28 1.66
N ARG A 125 3.98 -19.41 1.35
CA ARG A 125 5.44 -19.47 1.29
C ARG A 125 6.01 -18.65 0.14
N ASP A 126 5.39 -18.73 -1.03
CA ASP A 126 5.75 -17.91 -2.20
C ASP A 126 5.65 -16.42 -1.86
N ASN A 127 4.54 -15.99 -1.26
CA ASN A 127 4.32 -14.60 -0.91
C ASN A 127 5.28 -14.10 0.18
N MET A 128 5.52 -14.92 1.21
CA MET A 128 6.52 -14.61 2.24
C MET A 128 7.91 -14.47 1.63
N PHE A 129 8.29 -15.34 0.70
CA PHE A 129 9.58 -15.27 0.04
C PHE A 129 9.75 -13.93 -0.69
N TRP A 130 8.82 -13.55 -1.57
CA TRP A 130 8.94 -12.30 -2.32
C TRP A 130 8.90 -11.05 -1.44
N ALA A 131 8.05 -11.04 -0.41
CA ALA A 131 7.93 -9.91 0.52
C ALA A 131 9.19 -9.75 1.40
N LEU A 132 9.67 -10.85 2.00
CA LEU A 132 10.79 -10.81 2.95
C LEU A 132 12.16 -10.75 2.27
N THR A 133 12.27 -11.18 1.01
CA THR A 133 13.52 -11.04 0.24
C THR A 133 13.48 -9.76 -0.58
N SER A 134 12.90 -9.78 -1.77
CA SER A 134 12.90 -8.66 -2.70
C SER A 134 12.20 -7.42 -2.15
N GLY A 135 11.05 -7.56 -1.49
CA GLY A 135 10.31 -6.43 -0.93
C GLY A 135 11.11 -5.71 0.15
N ALA A 136 11.56 -6.45 1.17
CA ALA A 136 12.42 -5.91 2.23
C ALA A 136 13.74 -5.36 1.69
N PHE A 137 14.32 -5.97 0.66
CA PHE A 137 15.53 -5.48 0.01
C PHE A 137 15.33 -4.10 -0.61
N PHE A 138 14.31 -3.90 -1.47
CA PHE A 138 14.09 -2.60 -2.11
C PHE A 138 13.64 -1.52 -1.13
N TRP A 139 12.81 -1.87 -0.15
CA TRP A 139 12.51 -0.95 0.96
C TRP A 139 13.82 -0.49 1.63
N THR A 140 14.67 -1.44 2.03
CA THR A 140 15.95 -1.12 2.69
C THR A 140 16.89 -0.33 1.80
N ALA A 141 17.01 -0.69 0.52
CA ALA A 141 17.92 -0.04 -0.41
C ALA A 141 17.54 1.43 -0.65
N TYR A 142 16.26 1.73 -0.85
CA TYR A 142 15.81 3.11 -0.99
C TYR A 142 15.97 3.91 0.30
N GLU A 143 15.64 3.32 1.45
CA GLU A 143 15.83 3.99 2.73
C GLU A 143 17.31 4.28 3.01
N ALA A 144 18.18 3.29 2.82
CA ALA A 144 19.62 3.42 3.00
C ALA A 144 20.21 4.48 2.06
N LEU A 145 19.78 4.51 0.79
CA LEU A 145 20.22 5.50 -0.19
C LEU A 145 19.88 6.93 0.26
N LEU A 146 18.64 7.16 0.71
CA LEU A 146 18.22 8.50 1.13
C LEU A 146 18.86 8.91 2.46
N LEU A 147 18.98 8.01 3.42
CA LEU A 147 19.67 8.30 4.69
C LEU A 147 21.17 8.59 4.47
N TRP A 148 21.83 7.86 3.58
CA TRP A 148 23.20 8.17 3.16
C TRP A 148 23.29 9.54 2.49
N ALA A 149 22.34 9.88 1.61
CA ALA A 149 22.31 11.18 0.96
C ALA A 149 22.10 12.33 1.96
N TYR A 150 21.26 12.14 2.99
CA TYR A 150 21.12 13.10 4.08
C TYR A 150 22.37 13.21 4.94
N ALA A 151 23.02 12.08 5.26
CA ALA A 151 24.23 12.08 6.09
C ALA A 151 25.41 12.82 5.43
N ASN A 152 25.43 12.90 4.10
CA ASN A 152 26.45 13.61 3.32
C ASN A 152 26.00 14.98 2.79
N ASP A 153 24.86 15.50 3.28
CA ASP A 153 24.28 16.78 2.82
C ASP A 153 24.07 16.85 1.29
N HIS A 154 23.88 15.70 0.62
CA HIS A 154 23.64 15.64 -0.83
C HIS A 154 22.21 16.06 -1.21
N ILE A 155 21.28 16.00 -0.26
CA ILE A 155 19.88 16.41 -0.44
C ILE A 155 19.46 17.34 0.70
N ALA A 156 18.54 18.26 0.40
CA ALA A 156 18.10 19.26 1.36
C ALA A 156 17.28 18.63 2.50
N ARG A 157 17.67 18.93 3.73
CA ARG A 157 16.98 18.52 4.95
C ARG A 157 16.12 19.66 5.50
N VAL A 158 14.90 19.33 5.92
CA VAL A 158 14.05 20.24 6.70
C VAL A 158 14.04 19.76 8.14
N ASP A 159 14.51 20.61 9.04
CA ASP A 159 14.48 20.37 10.48
C ASP A 159 13.27 21.01 11.15
N TRP A 160 12.91 20.44 12.30
CA TRP A 160 11.89 20.99 13.17
C TRP A 160 12.42 22.30 13.77
N GLY A 161 11.86 23.44 13.37
CA GLY A 161 12.15 24.70 14.04
C GLY A 161 11.46 24.79 15.40
N ASP A 162 11.97 25.66 16.28
CA ASP A 162 11.43 25.88 17.64
C ASP A 162 10.06 26.60 17.66
N GLY A 163 9.57 27.05 16.51
CA GLY A 163 8.28 27.75 16.37
C GLY A 163 7.10 26.83 16.05
N PRO A 164 5.85 27.31 16.13
CA PRO A 164 4.63 26.52 15.88
C PRO A 164 4.52 25.97 14.45
N GLY A 165 5.43 26.37 13.55
CA GLY A 165 5.54 25.85 12.19
C GLY A 165 5.76 24.34 12.13
N TRP A 166 6.30 23.70 13.17
CA TRP A 166 6.48 22.24 13.20
C TRP A 166 5.14 21.48 13.14
N VAL A 167 4.06 22.04 13.70
CA VAL A 167 2.72 21.42 13.65
C VAL A 167 2.14 21.49 12.23
N VAL A 168 2.27 22.66 11.59
CA VAL A 168 1.85 22.86 10.19
C VAL A 168 2.67 21.96 9.26
N TYR A 169 3.97 21.85 9.52
CA TYR A 169 4.88 20.97 8.82
C TYR A 169 4.49 19.50 9.01
N LEU A 170 4.20 19.02 10.23
CA LEU A 170 3.69 17.66 10.47
C LEU A 170 2.43 17.36 9.68
N LEU A 171 1.44 18.26 9.74
CA LEU A 171 0.18 18.09 9.01
C LEU A 171 0.43 18.04 7.50
N ALA A 172 1.23 18.97 6.96
CA ALA A 172 1.60 18.99 5.55
C ALA A 172 2.36 17.71 5.14
N MET A 173 3.30 17.26 5.96
CA MET A 173 4.13 16.08 5.70
C MET A 173 3.44 14.75 5.94
N THR A 174 2.23 14.73 6.49
CA THR A 174 1.44 13.49 6.56
C THR A 174 0.44 13.42 5.40
N VAL A 175 -0.04 14.57 4.95
CA VAL A 175 -1.03 14.67 3.87
C VAL A 175 -0.36 14.65 2.50
N VAL A 176 0.64 15.50 2.26
CA VAL A 176 1.28 15.65 0.94
C VAL A 176 1.95 14.35 0.47
N PRO A 177 2.80 13.67 1.28
CA PRO A 177 3.37 12.39 0.90
C PRO A 177 2.33 11.32 0.58
N PHE A 178 1.20 11.29 1.29
CA PHE A 178 0.12 10.34 0.99
C PHE A 178 -0.48 10.56 -0.41
N PHE A 179 -0.75 11.81 -0.78
CA PHE A 179 -1.22 12.14 -2.13
C PHE A 179 -0.17 11.81 -3.20
N LEU A 180 1.10 12.09 -2.91
CA LEU A 180 2.21 11.76 -3.80
C LEU A 180 2.35 10.25 -4.01
N VAL A 181 2.32 9.46 -2.93
CA VAL A 181 2.31 7.99 -2.97
C VAL A 181 1.13 7.49 -3.77
N THR A 182 -0.07 8.04 -3.55
CA THR A 182 -1.27 7.59 -4.25
C THR A 182 -1.20 7.86 -5.76
N ALA A 183 -0.73 9.05 -6.14
CA ALA A 183 -0.56 9.42 -7.53
C ALA A 183 0.54 8.58 -8.21
N TRP A 184 1.69 8.43 -7.55
CA TRP A 184 2.80 7.63 -8.08
C TRP A 184 2.44 6.15 -8.18
N PHE A 185 1.73 5.61 -7.19
CA PHE A 185 1.20 4.25 -7.23
C PHE A 185 0.28 4.06 -8.43
N TYR A 186 -0.66 4.96 -8.69
CA TYR A 186 -1.53 4.87 -9.87
C TYR A 186 -0.72 4.80 -11.17
N VAL A 187 0.25 5.70 -11.34
CA VAL A 187 1.07 5.78 -12.55
C VAL A 187 1.86 4.49 -12.77
N THR A 188 2.60 4.06 -11.75
CA THR A 188 3.44 2.85 -11.83
C THR A 188 2.62 1.59 -11.95
N HIS A 189 1.50 1.49 -11.23
CA HIS A 189 0.62 0.33 -11.30
C HIS A 189 -0.05 0.22 -12.67
N ARG A 190 -0.60 1.31 -13.21
CA ARG A 190 -1.17 1.28 -14.56
C ARG A 190 -0.12 0.96 -15.63
N LEU A 191 1.11 1.45 -15.47
CA LEU A 191 2.23 1.09 -16.34
C LEU A 191 2.55 -0.42 -16.25
N LEU A 192 2.54 -1.01 -15.05
CA LEU A 192 2.76 -2.44 -14.83
C LEU A 192 1.69 -3.32 -15.48
N HIS A 193 0.49 -2.80 -15.76
CA HIS A 193 -0.55 -3.51 -16.52
C HIS A 193 -0.41 -3.43 -18.04
N THR A 194 0.61 -2.72 -18.55
CA THR A 194 0.95 -2.85 -19.98
C THR A 194 1.39 -4.29 -20.28
N ARG A 195 1.03 -4.81 -21.47
CA ARG A 195 1.32 -6.20 -21.88
C ARG A 195 2.74 -6.70 -21.54
N PRO A 196 3.84 -5.98 -21.82
CA PRO A 196 5.17 -6.46 -21.49
C PRO A 196 5.41 -6.52 -19.98
N LEU A 197 5.16 -5.42 -19.25
CA LEU A 197 5.43 -5.37 -17.81
C LEU A 197 4.52 -6.30 -17.02
N TYR A 198 3.28 -6.51 -17.47
CA TYR A 198 2.38 -7.47 -16.84
C TYR A 198 2.96 -8.87 -16.93
N ARG A 199 3.33 -9.31 -18.15
CA ARG A 199 3.84 -10.67 -18.38
C ARG A 199 5.16 -10.94 -17.66
N TRP A 200 6.01 -9.93 -17.52
CA TRP A 200 7.36 -10.09 -16.98
C TRP A 200 7.42 -9.91 -15.46
N ALA A 201 6.66 -8.95 -14.92
CA ALA A 201 6.72 -8.58 -13.51
C ALA A 201 5.37 -8.77 -12.81
N HIS A 202 4.33 -8.07 -13.27
CA HIS A 202 3.11 -7.90 -12.48
C HIS A 202 2.21 -9.15 -12.39
N TYR A 203 2.37 -10.11 -13.31
CA TYR A 203 1.64 -11.38 -13.24
C TYR A 203 1.90 -12.11 -11.92
N LEU A 204 3.09 -11.93 -11.32
CA LEU A 204 3.47 -12.55 -10.06
C LEU A 204 2.54 -12.11 -8.94
N HIS A 205 2.33 -10.80 -8.81
CA HIS A 205 1.38 -10.23 -7.87
C HIS A 205 -0.04 -10.78 -8.12
N HIS A 206 -0.49 -10.73 -9.37
CA HIS A 206 -1.82 -11.20 -9.80
C HIS A 206 -2.02 -12.72 -9.78
N LYS A 207 -1.00 -13.52 -9.46
CA LYS A 207 -1.21 -14.95 -9.09
C LYS A 207 -2.19 -15.06 -7.92
N ASN A 208 -2.22 -14.04 -7.05
CA ASN A 208 -2.96 -13.93 -5.80
C ASN A 208 -4.41 -13.41 -5.95
N VAL A 209 -5.18 -13.96 -6.89
CA VAL A 209 -6.61 -13.59 -7.07
C VAL A 209 -7.45 -13.70 -5.78
N ASN A 210 -7.14 -14.67 -4.91
CA ASN A 210 -7.64 -14.69 -3.53
C ASN A 210 -6.49 -14.18 -2.65
N THR A 211 -6.53 -12.89 -2.34
CA THR A 211 -5.48 -12.18 -1.63
C THR A 211 -5.38 -12.64 -0.17
N GLY A 212 -4.23 -12.39 0.44
CA GLY A 212 -4.00 -12.55 1.87
C GLY A 212 -2.92 -11.58 2.34
N PRO A 213 -2.66 -11.46 3.65
CA PRO A 213 -1.79 -10.40 4.19
C PRO A 213 -0.40 -10.34 3.54
N TRP A 214 0.18 -11.49 3.17
CA TRP A 214 1.47 -11.52 2.48
C TRP A 214 1.43 -11.17 1.00
N SER A 215 0.26 -11.23 0.33
CA SER A 215 0.19 -10.98 -1.11
C SER A 215 0.42 -9.52 -1.50
N GLY A 216 0.24 -8.59 -0.55
CA GLY A 216 0.40 -7.16 -0.82
C GLY A 216 1.81 -6.75 -1.27
N LEU A 217 2.85 -7.39 -0.72
CA LEU A 217 4.25 -7.22 -1.16
C LEU A 217 4.81 -8.48 -1.85
N SER A 218 3.93 -9.40 -2.29
CA SER A 218 4.38 -10.51 -3.12
C SER A 218 4.45 -10.04 -4.57
N MET A 219 5.57 -9.41 -4.91
CA MET A 219 5.79 -8.78 -6.21
C MET A 219 7.15 -9.18 -6.79
N HIS A 220 7.27 -9.01 -8.11
CA HIS A 220 8.56 -9.19 -8.79
C HIS A 220 9.54 -8.06 -8.43
N PRO A 221 10.86 -8.28 -8.42
CA PRO A 221 11.86 -7.23 -8.16
C PRO A 221 11.68 -5.93 -8.94
N VAL A 222 11.34 -6.01 -10.23
CA VAL A 222 11.05 -4.83 -11.08
C VAL A 222 9.85 -4.03 -10.55
N GLU A 223 8.83 -4.71 -10.04
CA GLU A 223 7.68 -4.06 -9.45
C GLU A 223 8.03 -3.41 -8.10
N HIS A 224 8.79 -4.09 -7.23
CA HIS A 224 9.30 -3.47 -6.00
C HIS A 224 10.16 -2.24 -6.27
N LEU A 225 11.03 -2.28 -7.29
CA LEU A 225 11.85 -1.14 -7.70
C LEU A 225 10.99 0.08 -8.03
N LEU A 226 9.92 -0.09 -8.81
CA LEU A 226 8.99 0.99 -9.18
C LEU A 226 8.07 1.42 -8.02
N TYR A 227 7.62 0.45 -7.22
CA TYR A 227 6.69 0.68 -6.12
C TYR A 227 7.31 1.54 -5.02
N PHE A 228 8.54 1.21 -4.61
CA PHE A 228 9.26 1.97 -3.59
C PHE A 228 9.91 3.26 -4.12
N SER A 229 9.95 3.48 -5.44
CA SER A 229 10.62 4.67 -6.01
C SER A 229 9.92 6.00 -5.69
N THR A 230 8.74 5.98 -5.05
CA THR A 230 8.07 7.21 -4.59
C THR A 230 8.98 8.09 -3.75
N VAL A 231 9.82 7.49 -2.89
CA VAL A 231 10.68 8.29 -2.01
C VAL A 231 11.75 9.09 -2.77
N LEU A 232 12.06 8.74 -4.03
CA LEU A 232 13.00 9.49 -4.85
C LEU A 232 12.56 10.95 -5.09
N PHE A 233 11.27 11.25 -5.01
CA PHE A 233 10.80 12.63 -5.07
C PHE A 233 11.41 13.50 -3.95
N PHE A 234 11.75 12.91 -2.80
CA PHE A 234 12.37 13.61 -1.66
C PHE A 234 13.85 13.92 -1.88
N MET A 235 14.47 13.45 -2.96
CA MET A 235 15.78 13.96 -3.38
C MET A 235 15.68 15.41 -3.91
N VAL A 236 14.50 15.80 -4.38
CA VAL A 236 14.25 17.14 -4.96
C VAL A 236 13.35 17.97 -4.06
N ILE A 237 12.36 17.35 -3.42
CA ILE A 237 11.44 18.01 -2.49
C ILE A 237 12.04 17.93 -1.09
N PRO A 238 12.47 19.05 -0.49
CA PRO A 238 13.09 19.04 0.82
C PRO A 238 12.09 18.56 1.89
N VAL A 239 12.46 17.50 2.60
CA VAL A 239 11.69 16.97 3.73
C VAL A 239 12.66 16.54 4.84
N SER A 240 12.12 16.30 6.03
CA SER A 240 12.82 15.67 7.13
C SER A 240 13.02 14.18 6.80
N PRO A 241 14.16 13.57 7.17
CA PRO A 241 14.36 12.12 7.03
C PRO A 241 13.24 11.29 7.67
N PHE A 242 12.59 11.82 8.72
CA PHE A 242 11.40 11.22 9.33
C PHE A 242 10.28 10.94 8.31
N VAL A 243 10.06 11.87 7.36
CA VAL A 243 9.00 11.75 6.35
C VAL A 243 9.30 10.63 5.36
N VAL A 244 10.58 10.41 5.05
CA VAL A 244 11.03 9.27 4.23
C VAL A 244 10.70 7.95 4.93
N ILE A 245 11.02 7.84 6.22
CA ILE A 245 10.72 6.65 7.02
C ILE A 245 9.21 6.41 7.11
N LEU A 246 8.43 7.45 7.41
CA LEU A 246 6.97 7.37 7.46
C LEU A 246 6.39 6.89 6.14
N THR A 247 6.84 7.47 5.02
CA THR A 247 6.40 7.10 3.67
C THR A 247 6.73 5.64 3.38
N ASN A 248 7.96 5.22 3.64
CA ASN A 248 8.40 3.84 3.42
C ASN A 248 7.65 2.84 4.31
N LEU A 249 7.40 3.15 5.58
CA LEU A 249 6.61 2.31 6.48
C LEU A 249 5.19 2.12 5.96
N PHE A 250 4.54 3.22 5.57
CA PHE A 250 3.22 3.16 4.97
C PHE A 250 3.22 2.29 3.70
N THR A 251 4.12 2.59 2.76
CA THR A 251 4.23 1.85 1.49
C THR A 251 4.55 0.36 1.70
N ALA A 252 5.37 -0.01 2.68
CA ALA A 252 5.72 -1.41 2.91
C ALA A 252 4.67 -2.19 3.71
N MET A 253 4.06 -1.58 4.73
CA MET A 253 3.23 -2.31 5.70
C MET A 253 1.75 -2.27 5.35
N ASP A 254 1.26 -1.16 4.78
CA ASP A 254 -0.16 -1.01 4.46
C ASP A 254 -0.72 -2.01 3.44
N PRO A 255 0.06 -2.48 2.43
CA PRO A 255 -0.39 -3.54 1.54
C PRO A 255 -0.82 -4.81 2.26
N ALA A 256 -0.26 -5.11 3.44
CA ALA A 256 -0.66 -6.30 4.20
C ALA A 256 -2.11 -6.21 4.71
N ARG A 257 -2.53 -5.02 5.14
CA ARG A 257 -3.91 -4.73 5.51
C ARG A 257 -4.79 -4.68 4.27
N GLY A 258 -4.39 -3.91 3.24
CA GLY A 258 -5.16 -3.73 2.00
C GLY A 258 -5.42 -5.03 1.22
N HIS A 259 -4.55 -6.02 1.35
CA HIS A 259 -4.65 -7.33 0.70
C HIS A 259 -5.04 -8.45 1.66
N CYS A 260 -5.49 -8.15 2.87
CA CYS A 260 -5.78 -9.20 3.85
C CYS A 260 -6.92 -10.15 3.39
N GLY A 261 -7.70 -9.78 2.38
CA GLY A 261 -8.80 -10.59 1.82
C GLY A 261 -10.13 -10.43 2.56
N PHE A 262 -10.23 -9.42 3.42
CA PHE A 262 -11.39 -9.07 4.22
C PHE A 262 -11.71 -7.57 4.09
N ASP A 263 -12.99 -7.22 4.13
CA ASP A 263 -13.44 -5.82 4.08
C ASP A 263 -13.19 -5.06 5.38
N ARG A 264 -13.35 -5.75 6.50
CA ARG A 264 -13.17 -5.20 7.83
C ARG A 264 -12.73 -6.25 8.83
N PHE A 265 -12.08 -5.76 9.87
CA PHE A 265 -11.66 -6.51 11.04
C PHE A 265 -12.75 -6.47 12.10
N GLU A 266 -13.03 -7.61 12.72
CA GLU A 266 -13.84 -7.66 13.93
C GLU A 266 -12.96 -7.37 15.15
N ILE A 267 -13.28 -6.32 15.90
CA ILE A 267 -12.49 -5.88 17.07
C ILE A 267 -13.24 -6.10 18.40
N GLY A 268 -14.30 -6.92 18.37
CA GLY A 268 -15.11 -7.30 19.53
C GLY A 268 -16.29 -6.37 19.79
N TYR A 269 -17.25 -6.84 20.60
CA TYR A 269 -18.45 -6.11 21.01
C TYR A 269 -19.27 -5.52 19.85
N GLY A 270 -19.32 -6.23 18.72
CA GLY A 270 -20.02 -5.77 17.50
C GLY A 270 -19.35 -4.59 16.78
N ARG A 271 -18.13 -4.20 17.19
CA ARG A 271 -17.38 -3.12 16.54
C ARG A 271 -16.49 -3.68 15.45
N THR A 272 -16.31 -2.90 14.38
CA THR A 272 -15.44 -3.25 13.26
C THR A 272 -14.47 -2.12 12.93
N MET A 273 -13.39 -2.47 12.24
CA MET A 273 -12.38 -1.52 11.75
C MET A 273 -12.08 -1.80 10.27
N PRO A 274 -11.93 -0.79 9.40
CA PRO A 274 -11.68 -1.02 7.96
C PRO A 274 -10.44 -1.87 7.72
N ALA A 275 -10.49 -2.85 6.84
CA ALA A 275 -9.37 -3.74 6.53
C ALA A 275 -8.88 -3.52 5.09
N GLY A 276 -9.32 -4.32 4.12
CA GLY A 276 -9.16 -4.05 2.70
C GLY A 276 -10.25 -3.14 2.14
N THR A 277 -10.31 -3.01 0.81
CA THR A 277 -11.43 -2.35 0.13
C THR A 277 -11.96 -3.24 -0.98
N TYR A 278 -13.28 -3.26 -1.16
CA TYR A 278 -13.89 -4.01 -2.26
C TYR A 278 -13.42 -3.45 -3.62
N TYR A 279 -13.12 -2.15 -3.67
CA TYR A 279 -12.48 -1.47 -4.81
C TYR A 279 -11.24 -2.20 -5.31
N HIS A 280 -10.33 -2.55 -4.39
CA HIS A 280 -9.09 -3.24 -4.72
C HIS A 280 -9.30 -4.74 -4.93
N ASP A 281 -10.26 -5.35 -4.26
CA ASP A 281 -10.64 -6.75 -4.52
C ASP A 281 -11.21 -6.92 -5.95
N LEU A 282 -11.97 -5.95 -6.45
CA LEU A 282 -12.44 -5.90 -7.84
C LEU A 282 -11.27 -5.80 -8.82
N HIS A 283 -10.22 -5.03 -8.48
CA HIS A 283 -8.99 -5.00 -9.27
C HIS A 283 -8.36 -6.38 -9.36
N HIS A 284 -8.20 -7.10 -8.25
CA HIS A 284 -7.69 -8.49 -8.25
C HIS A 284 -8.64 -9.51 -8.91
N LYS A 285 -9.94 -9.18 -9.06
CA LYS A 285 -10.93 -10.02 -9.74
C LYS A 285 -10.90 -9.84 -11.26
N TYR A 286 -10.76 -8.60 -11.74
CA TYR A 286 -10.95 -8.25 -13.15
C TYR A 286 -9.68 -7.73 -13.85
N PHE A 287 -8.65 -7.34 -13.09
CA PHE A 287 -7.35 -6.80 -13.50
C PHE A 287 -7.37 -5.47 -14.26
N GLU A 288 -8.40 -5.24 -15.06
CA GLU A 288 -8.53 -4.10 -15.97
C GLU A 288 -9.40 -2.98 -15.39
N CYS A 289 -9.33 -2.72 -14.09
CA CYS A 289 -10.04 -1.61 -13.45
C CYS A 289 -9.33 -1.20 -12.16
N ASN A 290 -9.66 -0.04 -11.61
CA ASN A 290 -9.27 0.33 -10.24
C ASN A 290 -7.75 0.25 -9.96
N TYR A 291 -6.94 0.91 -10.78
CA TYR A 291 -5.47 0.90 -10.66
C TYR A 291 -4.94 1.73 -9.48
N GLY A 292 -5.70 2.69 -8.97
CA GLY A 292 -5.31 3.57 -7.89
C GLY A 292 -5.74 3.09 -6.51
N LEU A 293 -5.75 4.02 -5.56
CA LEU A 293 -6.42 3.85 -4.27
C LEU A 293 -7.78 4.56 -4.31
N GLN A 294 -8.80 3.98 -3.68
CA GLN A 294 -10.18 4.49 -3.68
C GLN A 294 -10.31 5.96 -3.22
N VAL A 295 -9.38 6.45 -2.40
CA VAL A 295 -9.38 7.79 -1.81
C VAL A 295 -9.23 8.94 -2.81
N ILE A 296 -8.66 8.68 -4.00
CA ILE A 296 -8.52 9.68 -5.06
C ILE A 296 -9.18 9.15 -6.33
N PRO A 297 -10.08 9.89 -6.99
CA PRO A 297 -10.86 9.39 -8.12
C PRO A 297 -10.07 9.40 -9.45
N ILE A 298 -8.78 9.04 -9.42
CA ILE A 298 -7.92 9.00 -10.62
C ILE A 298 -8.49 8.01 -11.64
N ASP A 299 -8.92 6.83 -11.19
CA ASP A 299 -9.55 5.85 -12.07
C ASP A 299 -10.85 6.36 -12.68
N ALA A 300 -11.63 7.20 -11.99
CA ALA A 300 -12.84 7.77 -12.55
C ALA A 300 -12.49 8.78 -13.66
N TRP A 301 -11.50 9.65 -13.41
CA TRP A 301 -11.02 10.62 -14.40
C TRP A 301 -10.44 9.93 -15.64
N MET A 302 -9.82 8.77 -15.47
CA MET A 302 -9.18 8.02 -16.53
C MET A 302 -10.06 6.92 -17.15
N GLY A 303 -11.34 6.83 -16.74
CA GLY A 303 -12.31 5.88 -17.30
C GLY A 303 -12.05 4.42 -16.94
N THR A 304 -11.39 4.16 -15.81
CA THR A 304 -11.02 2.84 -15.27
C THR A 304 -11.70 2.48 -13.95
N TRP A 305 -12.61 3.32 -13.45
CA TRP A 305 -13.38 3.08 -12.22
C TRP A 305 -14.42 1.96 -12.37
N HIS A 306 -14.43 1.05 -11.39
CA HIS A 306 -15.39 -0.02 -11.24
C HIS A 306 -15.90 -0.08 -9.80
N ASP A 307 -17.18 0.24 -9.60
CA ASP A 307 -17.84 0.31 -8.27
C ASP A 307 -18.49 -1.00 -7.83
N GLY A 308 -18.51 -2.01 -8.69
CA GLY A 308 -19.12 -3.32 -8.43
C GLY A 308 -20.48 -3.49 -9.11
N SER A 309 -21.03 -2.43 -9.69
CA SER A 309 -22.29 -2.47 -10.43
C SER A 309 -22.20 -3.24 -11.76
N PRO A 310 -23.32 -3.83 -12.24
CA PRO A 310 -23.40 -4.41 -13.58
C PRO A 310 -23.01 -3.41 -14.68
N GLU A 311 -23.41 -2.15 -14.54
CA GLU A 311 -23.13 -1.08 -15.50
C GLU A 311 -21.63 -0.81 -15.60
N ALA A 312 -20.92 -0.77 -14.46
CA ALA A 312 -19.46 -0.66 -14.47
C ALA A 312 -18.78 -1.85 -15.14
N HIS A 313 -19.32 -3.05 -14.94
CA HIS A 313 -18.80 -4.26 -15.56
C HIS A 313 -18.98 -4.25 -17.08
N GLU A 314 -20.13 -3.80 -17.58
CA GLU A 314 -20.40 -3.61 -19.01
C GLU A 314 -19.48 -2.56 -19.63
N ARG A 315 -19.30 -1.39 -18.98
CA ARG A 315 -18.36 -0.36 -19.45
C ARG A 315 -16.94 -0.89 -19.60
N MET A 316 -16.46 -1.67 -18.62
CA MET A 316 -15.15 -2.30 -18.67
C MET A 316 -15.04 -3.28 -19.85
N ARG A 317 -16.04 -4.15 -20.05
CA ARG A 317 -16.06 -5.11 -21.16
C ARG A 317 -16.04 -4.42 -22.52
N ALA A 318 -16.89 -3.42 -22.72
CA ALA A 318 -16.94 -2.63 -23.95
C ALA A 318 -15.60 -1.96 -24.28
N ARG A 319 -14.91 -1.40 -23.28
CA ARG A 319 -13.57 -0.80 -23.46
C ARG A 319 -12.54 -1.85 -23.88
N LEU A 320 -12.55 -3.04 -23.26
CA LEU A 320 -11.60 -4.11 -23.61
C LEU A 320 -11.84 -4.66 -25.02
N GLU A 321 -13.09 -4.75 -25.45
CA GLU A 321 -13.44 -5.15 -26.82
C GLU A 321 -12.97 -4.12 -27.85
N ALA A 322 -13.13 -2.83 -27.57
CA ALA A 322 -12.66 -1.76 -28.44
C ALA A 322 -11.12 -1.73 -28.60
N THR A 323 -10.38 -2.14 -27.56
CA THR A 323 -8.90 -2.14 -27.56
C THR A 323 -8.29 -3.41 -28.16
N ARG A 324 -9.11 -4.43 -28.45
CA ARG A 324 -8.70 -5.69 -29.09
C ARG A 324 -8.82 -5.65 -30.62
N ARG A 325 -9.59 -4.71 -31.15
CA ARG A 325 -9.64 -4.35 -32.57
C ARG A 325 -8.44 -3.47 -32.89
#